data_AF-A0A0N4UA79-F1
#
_entry.id   AF-A0A0N4UA79-F1
#
_cell.length_a   1.000
_cell.length_b   1.000
_cell.length_c   1.000
_cell.angle_alpha   90.00
_cell.angle_beta   90.00
_cell.angle_gamma   90.00
#
_symmetry.space_group_name_H-M   'P 1'
#
loop_
_entity.id
_entity.type
_entity.pdbx_description
1 polymer ?
#
loop_
_entity_poly.entity_id
_entity_poly.type
_entity_poly.pdbx_seq_one_letter_code
_entity_poly.pdbx_strand_id
1 'polypeptide(L)'
;MSAYHRLRHQERHRRRFRTMHLLKTTESNQQNTEEVFDNLRRHLKRERNEALCESHRNTVHMNTPFLEYDPPFMVEIRCRNIAEFERNNGLSILTPQTCVYDLLRCVQVYKDVHFSRRKVGSNKWYPYVLSNVPSSCDCMWPVDKYGHQEL
;
A
#
# COMPACT_ATOMS: atom_id res chain seq x y z
N MET A 1 -39.84 27.25 60.79
CA MET A 1 -39.01 26.20 60.13
C MET A 1 -37.81 25.86 61.01
N SER A 2 -37.70 24.60 61.47
CA SER A 2 -36.62 24.12 62.35
C SER A 2 -35.24 24.23 61.69
N ALA A 3 -34.21 24.54 62.48
CA ALA A 3 -32.81 24.57 62.04
C ALA A 3 -32.41 23.25 61.34
N TYR A 4 -32.99 22.12 61.77
CA TYR A 4 -32.79 20.81 61.15
C TYR A 4 -33.21 20.75 59.67
N HIS A 5 -34.36 21.34 59.32
CA HIS A 5 -34.82 21.37 57.92
C HIS A 5 -33.91 22.22 57.03
N ARG A 6 -33.39 23.33 57.56
CA ARG A 6 -32.43 24.19 56.85
C ARG A 6 -31.12 23.44 56.56
N LEU A 7 -30.59 22.72 57.56
CA LEU A 7 -29.40 21.89 57.40
C LEU A 7 -29.60 20.78 56.35
N ARG A 8 -30.70 20.02 56.41
CA ARG A 8 -31.00 19.00 55.39
C ARG A 8 -31.14 19.58 53.97
N HIS A 9 -31.74 20.75 53.83
CA HIS A 9 -31.87 21.41 52.53
C HIS A 9 -30.50 21.82 51.98
N GLN A 10 -29.65 22.40 52.84
CA GLN A 10 -28.28 22.77 52.48
C GLN A 10 -27.44 21.55 52.08
N GLU A 11 -27.59 20.42 52.77
CA GLU A 11 -26.93 19.16 52.41
C GLU A 11 -27.41 18.63 51.05
N ARG A 12 -28.72 18.66 50.75
CA ARG A 12 -29.23 18.27 49.43
C ARG A 12 -28.64 19.14 48.32
N HIS A 13 -28.56 20.46 48.55
CA HIS A 13 -27.95 21.38 47.59
C HIS A 13 -26.47 21.06 47.37
N ARG A 14 -25.70 20.83 48.46
CA ARG A 14 -24.29 20.40 48.36
C ARG A 14 -24.14 19.10 47.59
N ARG A 15 -25.01 18.12 47.82
CA ARG A 15 -24.99 16.84 47.08
C ARG A 15 -25.24 17.06 45.58
N ARG A 16 -26.26 17.85 45.22
CA ARG A 16 -26.56 18.18 43.81
C ARG A 16 -25.38 18.88 43.12
N PHE A 17 -24.77 19.86 43.77
CA PHE A 17 -23.59 20.56 43.24
C PHE A 17 -22.42 19.60 43.00
N ARG A 18 -22.16 18.68 43.94
CA ARG A 18 -21.12 17.66 43.78
C ARG A 18 -21.41 16.71 42.60
N THR A 19 -22.65 16.26 42.44
CA THR A 19 -23.06 15.40 41.31
C THR A 19 -22.88 16.12 39.97
N MET A 20 -23.31 17.38 39.87
CA MET A 20 -23.16 18.19 38.65
C MET A 20 -21.69 18.41 38.27
N HIS A 21 -20.83 18.68 39.26
CA HIS A 21 -19.41 18.83 39.03
C HIS A 21 -18.78 17.51 38.53
N LEU A 22 -19.16 16.38 39.13
CA LEU A 22 -18.68 15.06 38.72
C LEU A 22 -19.09 14.71 37.26
N LEU A 23 -20.33 15.03 36.89
CA LEU A 23 -20.85 14.87 35.52
C LEU A 23 -20.06 15.73 34.53
N LYS A 24 -19.86 17.02 34.82
CA LYS A 24 -19.05 17.89 33.96
C LYS A 24 -17.60 17.40 33.80
N THR A 25 -16.98 16.93 34.88
CA THR A 25 -15.62 16.36 34.80
C THR A 25 -15.57 15.04 34.04
N THR A 26 -16.63 14.23 34.09
CA THR A 26 -16.70 12.98 33.32
C THR A 26 -16.96 13.26 31.85
N GLU A 27 -17.82 14.22 31.50
CA GLU A 27 -18.01 14.72 30.14
C GLU A 27 -16.72 15.30 29.55
N SER A 28 -16.01 16.16 30.30
CA SER A 28 -14.73 16.71 29.83
C SER A 28 -13.66 15.63 29.65
N ASN A 29 -13.63 14.64 30.54
CA ASN A 29 -12.72 13.50 30.40
C ASN A 29 -13.11 12.62 29.21
N GLN A 30 -14.40 12.44 28.92
CA GLN A 30 -14.89 11.70 27.76
C GLN A 30 -14.53 12.42 26.45
N GLN A 31 -14.76 13.73 26.35
CA GLN A 31 -14.36 14.53 25.19
C GLN A 31 -12.85 14.49 24.96
N ASN A 32 -12.05 14.65 26.03
CA ASN A 32 -10.60 14.53 25.94
C ASN A 32 -10.15 13.12 25.51
N THR A 33 -10.83 12.06 25.95
CA THR A 33 -10.47 10.70 25.54
C THR A 33 -10.81 10.44 24.08
N GLU A 34 -11.98 10.87 23.58
CA GLU A 34 -12.34 10.73 22.16
C GLU A 34 -11.34 11.44 21.24
N GLU A 35 -10.95 12.67 21.56
CA GLU A 35 -9.96 13.41 20.78
C GLU A 35 -8.59 12.71 20.76
N VAL A 36 -8.15 12.17 21.90
CA VAL A 36 -6.93 11.37 21.99
C VAL A 36 -7.02 10.11 21.14
N PHE A 37 -8.15 9.40 21.16
CA PHE A 37 -8.36 8.20 20.34
C PHE A 37 -8.39 8.52 18.85
N ASP A 38 -8.98 9.64 18.43
CA ASP A 38 -9.00 10.05 17.03
C ASP A 38 -7.63 10.51 16.53
N ASN A 39 -6.85 11.21 17.38
CA ASN A 39 -5.46 11.54 17.07
C ASN A 39 -4.59 10.28 17.01
N LEU A 40 -4.75 9.35 17.95
CA LEU A 40 -4.08 8.06 17.90
C LEU A 40 -4.49 7.28 16.64
N ARG A 41 -5.76 7.27 16.28
CA ARG A 41 -6.25 6.61 15.05
C ARG A 41 -5.68 7.26 13.81
N ARG A 42 -5.56 8.60 13.76
CA ARG A 42 -4.88 9.32 12.66
C ARG A 42 -3.39 8.98 12.59
N HIS A 43 -2.69 8.94 13.73
CA HIS A 43 -1.27 8.56 13.79
C HIS A 43 -1.03 7.07 13.49
N LEU A 44 -1.98 6.20 13.83
CA LEU A 44 -1.95 4.78 13.49
C LEU A 44 -2.44 4.51 12.06
N LYS A 45 -3.15 5.46 11.43
CA LYS A 45 -3.61 5.33 10.06
C LYS A 45 -2.42 5.52 9.15
N ARG A 46 -1.75 4.41 8.87
CA ARG A 46 -0.68 4.29 7.89
C ARG A 46 -1.09 5.00 6.59
N GLU A 47 -0.22 5.87 6.11
CA GLU A 47 -0.39 6.52 4.83
C GLU A 47 -0.49 5.48 3.71
N ARG A 48 -1.42 5.72 2.78
CA ARG A 48 -1.59 4.87 1.61
C ARG A 48 -0.69 5.39 0.50
N ASN A 49 0.22 4.55 0.05
CA ASN A 49 1.05 4.82 -1.12
C ASN A 49 0.37 4.31 -2.39
N GLU A 50 0.51 5.06 -3.47
CA GLU A 50 0.03 4.68 -4.80
C GLU A 50 1.20 4.65 -5.77
N ALA A 51 1.11 3.78 -6.77
CA ALA A 51 2.15 3.69 -7.79
C ALA A 51 2.10 4.93 -8.69
N LEU A 52 3.27 5.51 -8.98
CA LEU A 52 3.40 6.61 -9.94
C LEU A 52 3.29 6.13 -11.40
N CYS A 53 3.53 4.83 -11.64
CA CYS A 53 3.49 4.21 -12.95
C CYS A 53 2.37 3.18 -13.01
N GLU A 54 1.40 3.41 -13.88
CA GLU A 54 0.44 2.41 -14.32
C GLU A 54 1.12 1.20 -14.96
N SER A 55 0.67 0.01 -14.57
CA SER A 55 1.23 -1.25 -15.06
C SER A 55 0.15 -2.30 -15.25
N HIS A 56 0.42 -3.24 -16.15
CA HIS A 56 -0.41 -4.41 -16.39
C HIS A 56 0.30 -5.64 -15.86
N ARG A 57 -0.38 -6.36 -14.96
CA ARG A 57 0.11 -7.59 -14.35
C ARG A 57 -0.49 -8.79 -15.06
N ASN A 58 0.35 -9.72 -15.49
CA ASN A 58 -0.04 -10.98 -16.08
C ASN A 58 0.59 -12.15 -15.31
N THR A 59 -0.20 -13.16 -14.95
CA THR A 59 0.32 -14.38 -14.32
C THR A 59 0.52 -15.43 -15.41
N VAL A 60 1.73 -15.97 -15.52
CA VAL A 60 2.09 -16.99 -16.51
C VAL A 60 2.33 -18.31 -15.78
N HIS A 61 1.53 -19.33 -16.07
CA HIS A 61 1.72 -20.66 -15.52
C HIS A 61 2.85 -21.38 -16.27
N MET A 62 3.79 -21.95 -15.52
CA MET A 62 5.00 -22.55 -16.06
C MET A 62 4.89 -24.07 -16.24
N ASN A 63 4.06 -24.72 -15.43
CA ASN A 63 3.87 -26.17 -15.51
C ASN A 63 3.29 -26.59 -16.85
N THR A 64 3.82 -27.69 -17.38
CA THR A 64 3.35 -28.34 -18.59
C THR A 64 3.05 -29.81 -18.27
N PRO A 65 2.42 -30.58 -19.18
CA PRO A 65 2.20 -32.02 -18.95
C PRO A 65 3.48 -32.84 -18.73
N PHE A 66 4.66 -32.29 -19.06
CA PHE A 66 5.94 -33.01 -19.00
C PHE A 66 6.93 -32.42 -17.99
N LEU A 67 6.73 -31.16 -17.58
CA LEU A 67 7.65 -30.42 -16.73
C LEU A 67 6.90 -29.71 -15.60
N GLU A 68 7.46 -29.83 -14.40
CA GLU A 68 7.04 -29.10 -13.22
C GLU A 68 8.07 -28.03 -12.87
N TYR A 69 7.57 -26.89 -12.43
CA TYR A 69 8.33 -25.72 -11.99
C TYR A 69 7.92 -25.36 -10.56
N ASP A 70 8.87 -24.84 -9.80
CA ASP A 70 8.67 -24.25 -8.49
C ASP A 70 9.40 -22.89 -8.42
N PRO A 71 8.68 -21.75 -8.31
CA PRO A 71 7.22 -21.66 -8.24
C PRO A 71 6.53 -22.12 -9.55
N PRO A 72 5.26 -22.58 -9.50
CA PRO A 72 4.56 -23.12 -10.68
C PRO A 72 4.05 -22.04 -11.64
N PHE A 73 4.25 -20.77 -11.31
CA PHE A 73 3.88 -19.62 -12.12
C PHE A 73 4.89 -18.49 -11.90
N MET A 74 4.84 -17.52 -12.79
CA MET A 74 5.54 -16.25 -12.67
C MET A 74 4.58 -15.09 -12.90
N VAL A 75 5.04 -13.91 -12.53
CA VAL A 75 4.28 -12.67 -12.72
C VAL A 75 5.09 -11.77 -13.63
N GLU A 76 4.51 -11.46 -14.78
CA GLU A 76 5.01 -10.44 -15.69
C GLU A 76 4.30 -9.12 -15.38
N ILE A 77 5.07 -8.05 -15.17
CA ILE A 77 4.56 -6.71 -14.95
C ILE A 77 5.11 -5.83 -16.05
N ARG A 78 4.23 -5.41 -16.96
CA ARG A 78 4.56 -4.50 -18.05
C ARG A 78 4.04 -3.10 -17.78
N CYS A 79 4.77 -2.09 -18.20
CA CYS A 79 4.28 -0.71 -18.14
C CYS A 79 3.14 -0.54 -19.13
N ARG A 80 2.16 0.29 -18.76
CA ARG A 80 0.89 0.36 -19.49
C ARG A 80 1.11 0.62 -20.98
N ASN A 81 1.96 1.58 -21.31
CA ASN A 81 2.28 1.92 -22.70
C ASN A 81 2.88 0.75 -23.49
N ILE A 82 3.77 -0.04 -22.89
CA ILE A 82 4.37 -1.21 -23.52
C ILE A 82 3.33 -2.32 -23.68
N ALA A 83 2.54 -2.58 -22.64
CA ALA A 83 1.49 -3.59 -22.70
C ALA A 83 0.44 -3.28 -23.78
N GLU A 84 0.06 -2.02 -23.94
CA GLU A 84 -0.84 -1.55 -25.00
C GLU A 84 -0.20 -1.68 -26.38
N PHE A 85 1.07 -1.27 -26.52
CA PHE A 85 1.82 -1.39 -27.78
C PHE A 85 1.95 -2.85 -28.24
N GLU A 86 2.32 -3.77 -27.34
CA GLU A 86 2.44 -5.20 -27.64
C GLU A 86 1.09 -5.82 -27.97
N ARG A 87 0.03 -5.47 -27.24
CA ARG A 87 -1.33 -5.95 -27.51
C ARG A 87 -1.82 -5.55 -28.91
N ASN A 88 -1.43 -4.36 -29.36
CA ASN A 88 -1.74 -3.87 -30.70
C ASN A 88 -0.76 -4.39 -31.77
N ASN A 89 0.07 -5.38 -31.47
CA ASN A 89 1.10 -5.93 -32.37
C ASN A 89 2.02 -4.83 -32.97
N GLY A 90 2.27 -3.75 -32.22
CA GLY A 90 3.09 -2.63 -32.66
C GLY A 90 2.46 -1.74 -33.74
N LEU A 91 1.15 -1.89 -34.03
CA LEU A 91 0.44 -1.04 -34.99
C LEU A 91 0.18 0.39 -34.47
N SER A 92 0.27 0.60 -33.15
CA SER A 92 0.15 1.91 -32.51
C SER A 92 1.52 2.49 -32.18
N ILE A 93 1.65 3.81 -32.18
CA ILE A 93 2.86 4.49 -31.72
C ILE A 93 3.05 4.24 -30.22
N LEU A 94 4.28 3.89 -29.82
CA LEU A 94 4.64 3.76 -28.40
C LEU A 94 4.77 5.14 -27.77
N THR A 95 3.72 5.60 -27.10
CA THR A 95 3.74 6.86 -26.35
C THR A 95 4.44 6.66 -25.00
N PRO A 96 5.46 7.45 -24.64
CA PRO A 96 6.07 7.37 -23.32
C PRO A 96 5.06 7.66 -22.22
N GLN A 97 5.10 6.88 -21.15
CA GLN A 97 4.37 7.16 -19.93
C GLN A 97 5.24 8.05 -19.03
N THR A 98 4.68 9.14 -18.56
CA THR A 98 5.32 10.08 -17.65
C THR A 98 4.85 9.88 -16.21
N CYS A 99 5.61 10.42 -15.27
CA CYS A 99 5.27 10.46 -13.85
C CYS A 99 5.78 11.78 -13.24
N VAL A 100 5.21 12.18 -12.10
CA VAL A 100 5.54 13.44 -11.41
C VAL A 100 5.36 14.65 -12.34
N TYR A 101 4.11 14.94 -12.74
CA TYR A 101 3.75 16.10 -13.57
C TYR A 101 4.65 16.26 -14.82
N ASP A 102 4.84 15.17 -15.56
CA ASP A 102 5.66 15.12 -16.79
C ASP A 102 7.16 15.40 -16.62
N LEU A 103 7.66 15.51 -15.38
CA LEU A 103 9.08 15.70 -15.10
C LEU A 103 9.88 14.41 -15.32
N LEU A 104 9.31 13.27 -14.93
CA LEU A 104 9.96 11.97 -14.92
C LEU A 104 9.26 11.00 -15.88
N ARG A 105 9.90 9.86 -16.15
CA ARG A 105 9.36 8.84 -17.06
C ARG A 105 9.23 7.48 -16.38
N CYS A 106 8.16 6.78 -16.71
CA CYS A 106 7.98 5.38 -16.32
C CYS A 106 8.81 4.49 -17.25
N VAL A 107 9.69 3.69 -16.65
CA VAL A 107 10.62 2.81 -17.37
C VAL A 107 10.32 1.36 -17.01
N GLN A 108 10.29 0.52 -18.03
CA GLN A 108 10.19 -0.92 -17.86
C GLN A 108 11.49 -1.47 -17.30
N VAL A 109 11.37 -2.16 -16.17
CA VAL A 109 12.48 -2.90 -15.56
C VAL A 109 12.35 -4.37 -15.92
N TYR A 110 13.47 -4.96 -16.29
CA TYR A 110 13.60 -6.38 -16.60
C TYR A 110 14.52 -7.05 -15.59
N LYS A 111 14.18 -8.27 -15.20
CA LYS A 111 14.96 -9.07 -14.26
C LYS A 111 14.99 -10.53 -14.68
N ASP A 112 15.96 -11.25 -14.15
CA ASP A 112 16.00 -12.70 -14.24
C ASP A 112 15.09 -13.31 -13.16
N VAL A 113 14.30 -14.31 -13.53
CA VAL A 113 13.41 -15.04 -12.62
C VAL A 113 13.90 -16.47 -12.49
N HIS A 114 14.11 -16.89 -11.25
CA HIS A 114 14.67 -18.20 -10.92
C HIS A 114 13.56 -19.18 -10.55
N PHE A 115 13.70 -20.40 -11.05
CA PHE A 115 12.82 -21.53 -10.77
C PHE A 115 13.67 -22.77 -10.45
N SER A 116 13.07 -23.69 -9.72
CA SER A 116 13.45 -25.10 -9.79
C SER A 116 12.59 -25.78 -10.85
N ARG A 117 13.18 -26.64 -11.69
CA ARG A 117 12.46 -27.39 -12.72
C ARG A 117 12.77 -28.89 -12.63
N ARG A 118 11.76 -29.73 -12.86
CA ARG A 118 11.91 -31.19 -12.99
C ARG A 118 11.00 -31.77 -14.06
N LYS A 119 11.28 -32.99 -14.50
CA LYS A 119 10.29 -33.79 -15.24
C LYS A 119 9.20 -34.25 -14.28
N VAL A 120 7.95 -34.28 -14.74
CA VAL A 120 6.82 -34.80 -13.95
C VAL A 120 7.14 -36.21 -13.46
N GLY A 121 6.91 -36.46 -12.16
CA GLY A 121 7.22 -37.74 -11.51
C GLY A 121 8.72 -37.98 -11.19
N SER A 122 9.62 -37.09 -11.60
CA SER A 122 11.03 -37.16 -11.19
C SER A 122 11.21 -36.63 -9.76
N ASN A 123 12.23 -37.13 -9.07
CA ASN A 123 12.67 -36.61 -7.77
C ASN A 123 13.84 -35.62 -7.87
N LYS A 124 14.33 -35.31 -9.09
CA LYS A 124 15.49 -34.44 -9.31
C LYS A 124 15.06 -33.07 -9.81
N TRP A 125 15.32 -32.05 -8.99
CA TRP A 125 15.15 -30.64 -9.35
C TRP A 125 16.45 -30.06 -9.90
N TYR A 126 16.30 -29.17 -10.88
CA TYR A 126 17.41 -28.44 -11.49
C TYR A 126 17.13 -26.94 -11.49
N PRO A 127 18.14 -26.09 -11.28
CA PRO A 127 17.96 -24.65 -11.41
C PRO A 127 17.60 -24.29 -12.86
N TYR A 128 16.65 -23.38 -13.01
CA TYR A 128 16.22 -22.85 -14.29
C TYR A 128 16.02 -21.34 -14.15
N VAL A 129 16.50 -20.58 -15.12
CA VAL A 129 16.43 -19.11 -15.10
C VAL A 129 15.77 -18.65 -16.38
N LEU A 130 14.73 -17.83 -16.25
CA LEU A 130 14.19 -17.04 -17.34
C LEU A 130 14.83 -15.66 -17.27
N SER A 131 15.51 -15.26 -18.34
CA SER A 131 16.13 -13.95 -18.43
C SER A 131 15.21 -12.91 -19.03
N ASN A 132 15.48 -11.64 -18.75
CA ASN A 132 14.79 -10.48 -19.34
C ASN A 132 13.26 -10.53 -19.16
N VAL A 133 12.78 -10.94 -17.98
CA VAL A 133 11.36 -10.93 -17.65
C VAL A 133 10.94 -9.51 -17.28
N PRO A 134 9.87 -8.95 -17.86
CA PRO A 134 9.34 -7.65 -17.46
C PRO A 134 8.80 -7.73 -16.03
N SER A 135 9.47 -7.06 -15.08
CA SER A 135 9.28 -7.29 -13.65
C SER A 135 8.60 -6.13 -12.91
N SER A 136 8.80 -4.89 -13.36
CA SER A 136 8.22 -3.70 -12.72
C SER A 136 8.27 -2.47 -13.63
N CYS A 137 7.62 -1.41 -13.16
CA CYS A 137 7.64 -0.09 -13.76
C CYS A 137 8.06 0.94 -12.73
N ASP A 138 9.18 1.60 -13.00
CA ASP A 138 9.81 2.51 -12.06
C ASP A 138 9.74 3.93 -12.63
N CYS A 139 9.42 4.89 -11.78
CA CYS A 139 9.46 6.30 -12.13
C CYS A 139 10.91 6.79 -12.03
N MET A 140 11.57 6.98 -13.17
CA MET A 140 12.99 7.30 -13.24
C MET A 140 13.21 8.65 -13.89
N TRP A 141 14.25 9.36 -13.44
CA TRP A 141 14.67 10.58 -14.13
C TRP A 141 15.60 10.25 -15.32
N PRO A 142 15.47 10.99 -16.43
CA PRO A 142 16.38 10.88 -17.55
C PRO A 142 17.72 11.56 -17.22
N VAL A 143 18.74 10.76 -16.93
CA VAL A 143 20.11 11.21 -16.62
C VAL A 143 20.67 12.09 -17.74
N ASP A 144 20.38 11.80 -19.01
CA ASP A 144 20.86 12.60 -20.14
C ASP A 144 20.31 14.03 -20.14
N LYS A 145 19.18 14.28 -19.48
CA LYS A 145 18.55 15.60 -19.39
C LYS A 145 18.88 16.33 -18.10
N TYR A 146 18.96 15.60 -16.98
CA TYR A 146 19.06 16.19 -15.64
C TYR A 146 20.39 15.91 -14.93
N GLY A 147 21.28 15.13 -15.54
CA GLY A 147 22.52 14.66 -14.94
C GLY A 147 22.31 13.49 -13.98
N HIS A 148 23.43 12.96 -13.48
CA HIS A 148 23.41 12.05 -12.35
C HIS A 148 23.02 12.82 -11.09
N GLN A 149 22.26 12.19 -10.20
CA GLN A 149 22.04 12.75 -8.88
C GLN A 149 23.36 12.65 -8.11
N GLU A 150 23.97 13.80 -7.83
CA GLU A 150 25.03 13.90 -6.82
C GLU A 150 24.35 13.79 -5.45
N LEU A 151 24.76 12.78 -4.67
CA LEU A 151 24.37 12.61 -3.27
C LEU A 151 25.52 13.07 -2.38
#